data_AF-A0A1G2Z401-F1
#
_entry.id   AF-A0A1G2Z401-F1
#
_cell.length_a   1.000
_cell.length_b   1.000
_cell.length_c   1.000
_cell.angle_alpha   90.00
_cell.angle_beta   90.00
_cell.angle_gamma   90.00
#
_symmetry.space_group_name_H-M   'P 1'
#
loop_
_entity.id
_entity.type
_entity.pdbx_description
1 polymer ?
#
loop_
_entity_poly.entity_id
_entity_poly.type
_entity_poly.pdbx_seq_one_letter_code
_entity_poly.pdbx_strand_id
1 'polypeptide(L)'
;MVLFLLLASCDEMKRHKVLTFFFDGVPPPRAEASGTESSASNEKDVTVTPAAESWHVHEPLKDCTQCHGRQPRRGFSSKVQLVAEVPQLCYGCHAQYVALQGWVHGPVAAGDCLACHEPHKTRTESLLAKPVPELCYRCHEVQAIRTIERHAEESHAHCTDCHEGHASTTRALLRPSVVAAHDEPAATPAVAEDRRGDQERAAAELYYHSIKQYHAGQLRAAREGLLQALNSGLLPDPMRETVNAYLEKIDEALEEPPTE
;
A
#
# COMPACT_ATOMS: atom_id res chain seq x y z
N MET A 1 -10.44 11.68 39.48
CA MET A 1 -10.59 12.14 38.08
C MET A 1 -9.66 11.27 37.24
N VAL A 2 -10.19 10.16 36.72
CA VAL A 2 -9.40 9.13 36.03
C VAL A 2 -9.22 9.55 34.57
N LEU A 3 -7.96 9.73 34.19
CA LEU A 3 -7.48 10.10 32.87
C LEU A 3 -7.62 8.89 31.93
N PHE A 4 -8.56 8.95 30.99
CA PHE A 4 -8.65 8.01 29.87
C PHE A 4 -7.49 8.30 28.89
N LEU A 5 -6.41 7.53 28.99
CA LEU A 5 -5.40 7.40 27.95
C LEU A 5 -5.98 6.57 26.80
N LEU A 6 -6.39 7.24 25.72
CA LEU A 6 -6.75 6.58 24.47
C LEU A 6 -5.49 6.01 23.81
N LEU A 7 -5.31 4.70 23.98
CA LEU A 7 -4.38 3.90 23.18
C LEU A 7 -4.98 3.77 21.77
N ALA A 8 -4.55 4.63 20.85
CA ALA A 8 -4.71 4.38 19.42
C ALA A 8 -3.72 3.28 19.01
N SER A 9 -4.00 2.04 19.41
CA SER A 9 -3.45 0.86 18.75
C SER A 9 -4.30 0.64 17.51
N CYS A 10 -3.73 0.89 16.32
CA CYS A 10 -4.36 0.45 15.08
C CYS A 10 -4.61 -1.06 15.19
N ASP A 11 -5.87 -1.44 15.30
CA ASP A 11 -6.31 -2.82 15.50
C ASP A 11 -5.83 -3.68 14.32
N GLU A 12 -4.78 -4.48 14.56
CA GLU A 12 -4.11 -5.31 13.56
C GLU A 12 -5.11 -6.26 12.87
N MET A 13 -6.15 -6.70 13.59
CA MET A 13 -7.21 -7.53 13.02
C MET A 13 -8.13 -6.75 12.09
N LYS A 14 -8.43 -5.47 12.40
CA LYS A 14 -9.19 -4.61 11.47
C LYS A 14 -8.41 -4.39 10.19
N ARG A 15 -7.09 -4.15 10.29
CA ARG A 15 -6.20 -4.01 9.12
C ARG A 15 -6.16 -5.31 8.30
N HIS A 16 -6.01 -6.47 8.96
CA HIS A 16 -6.01 -7.76 8.29
C HIS A 16 -7.32 -8.02 7.52
N LYS A 17 -8.48 -7.79 8.14
CA LYS A 17 -9.80 -7.96 7.50
C LYS A 17 -10.00 -7.09 6.26
N VAL A 18 -9.53 -5.84 6.30
CA VAL A 18 -9.56 -4.95 5.13
C VAL A 18 -8.65 -5.49 4.03
N LEU A 19 -7.43 -5.88 4.37
CA LEU A 19 -6.46 -6.38 3.40
C LEU A 19 -6.95 -7.69 2.75
N THR A 20 -7.48 -8.65 3.52
CA THR A 20 -8.00 -9.93 2.98
C THR A 20 -9.19 -9.77 2.03
N PHE A 21 -9.89 -8.63 2.07
CA PHE A 21 -10.99 -8.37 1.16
C PHE A 21 -10.53 -7.97 -0.25
N PHE A 22 -9.38 -7.29 -0.37
CA PHE A 22 -8.83 -6.85 -1.66
C PHE A 22 -7.70 -7.71 -2.18
N PHE A 23 -7.04 -8.44 -1.27
CA PHE A 23 -5.82 -9.16 -1.55
C PHE A 23 -5.97 -10.61 -1.11
N ASP A 24 -5.94 -11.50 -2.09
CA ASP A 24 -5.78 -12.93 -1.85
C ASP A 24 -4.41 -13.19 -1.22
N GLY A 25 -4.37 -14.02 -0.17
CA GLY A 25 -3.11 -14.47 0.47
C GLY A 25 -2.54 -13.56 1.56
N VAL A 26 -3.33 -12.66 2.15
CA VAL A 26 -2.89 -11.86 3.31
C VAL A 26 -2.67 -12.78 4.53
N PRO A 27 -1.45 -12.82 5.10
CA PRO A 27 -1.17 -13.68 6.25
C PRO A 27 -1.93 -13.22 7.50
N PRO A 28 -2.34 -14.13 8.39
CA PRO A 28 -3.05 -13.79 9.62
C PRO A 28 -2.21 -12.86 10.51
N PRO A 29 -2.85 -11.96 11.29
CA PRO A 29 -2.14 -11.06 12.20
C PRO A 29 -1.34 -11.90 13.20
N ARG A 30 -0.13 -11.45 13.55
CA ARG A 30 0.82 -12.26 14.33
C ARG A 30 0.25 -12.51 15.73
N ALA A 31 -0.11 -13.75 16.03
CA ALA A 31 -0.24 -14.17 17.42
C ALA A 31 1.15 -14.04 18.06
N GLU A 32 1.24 -13.37 19.21
CA GLU A 32 2.49 -13.11 19.92
C GLU A 32 3.36 -14.37 20.01
N ALA A 33 4.43 -14.41 19.23
CA ALA A 33 5.49 -15.38 19.42
C ALA A 33 6.34 -14.92 20.60
N SER A 34 5.96 -15.41 21.79
CA SER A 34 6.85 -15.59 22.94
C SER A 34 8.23 -16.05 22.47
N GLY A 35 9.26 -15.30 22.85
CA GLY A 35 10.61 -15.45 22.34
C GLY A 35 11.24 -16.82 22.55
N THR A 36 12.18 -17.14 21.66
CA THR A 36 13.52 -17.58 22.06
C THR A 36 14.50 -16.97 21.07
N GLU A 37 15.46 -16.22 21.60
CA GLU A 37 16.67 -15.87 20.87
C GLU A 37 17.38 -17.18 20.51
N SER A 38 17.65 -17.40 19.23
CA SER A 38 18.63 -18.39 18.79
C SER A 38 19.41 -17.82 17.63
N SER A 39 20.53 -17.20 18.02
CA SER A 39 21.69 -17.02 17.18
C SER A 39 22.13 -18.39 16.66
N ALA A 40 21.89 -18.64 15.39
CA ALA A 40 22.62 -19.64 14.61
C ALA A 40 22.82 -19.09 13.21
N SER A 41 23.90 -18.32 13.07
CA SER A 41 24.51 -17.95 11.80
C SER A 41 24.79 -19.22 10.99
N ASN A 42 24.16 -19.35 9.82
CA ASN A 42 24.66 -20.23 8.78
C ASN A 42 25.11 -19.34 7.61
N GLU A 43 26.29 -18.76 7.80
CA GLU A 43 27.08 -18.13 6.75
C GLU A 43 27.41 -19.20 5.71
N LYS A 44 26.69 -19.16 4.58
CA LYS A 44 27.27 -19.57 3.30
C LYS A 44 27.63 -18.30 2.56
N ASP A 45 28.89 -17.95 2.75
CA ASP A 45 29.74 -17.02 2.03
C ASP A 45 29.23 -16.68 0.62
N VAL A 46 28.43 -15.62 0.51
CA VAL A 46 28.36 -14.81 -0.69
C VAL A 46 29.44 -13.76 -0.50
N THR A 47 30.57 -13.94 -1.16
CA THR A 47 31.67 -12.97 -1.20
C THR A 47 31.21 -11.72 -1.96
N VAL A 48 30.49 -10.83 -1.27
CA VAL A 48 30.28 -9.47 -1.73
C VAL A 48 31.57 -8.71 -1.42
N THR A 49 32.41 -8.51 -2.43
CA THR A 49 33.50 -7.54 -2.36
C THR A 49 32.94 -6.19 -1.90
N PRO A 50 33.56 -5.49 -0.93
CA PRO A 50 33.04 -4.23 -0.41
C PRO A 50 33.21 -3.15 -1.49
N ALA A 51 32.18 -2.99 -2.33
CA ALA A 51 32.03 -1.79 -3.13
C ALA A 51 31.89 -0.61 -2.17
N ALA A 52 32.63 0.47 -2.43
CA ALA A 52 32.64 1.68 -1.61
C ALA A 52 31.21 2.11 -1.25
N GLU A 53 30.95 2.34 0.03
CA GLU A 53 29.63 2.61 0.61
C GLU A 53 28.99 3.89 0.05
N SER A 54 28.24 3.80 -1.05
CA SER A 54 27.50 4.93 -1.61
C SER A 54 26.10 5.01 -1.02
N TRP A 55 25.74 6.18 -0.49
CA TRP A 55 24.38 6.48 -0.04
C TRP A 55 23.53 6.98 -1.20
N HIS A 56 22.33 6.42 -1.35
CA HIS A 56 21.28 7.01 -2.18
C HIS A 56 20.55 8.04 -1.34
N VAL A 57 20.65 9.30 -1.72
CA VAL A 57 20.01 10.41 -1.04
C VAL A 57 18.79 10.82 -1.84
N HIS A 58 17.67 11.05 -1.15
CA HIS A 58 16.48 11.58 -1.76
C HIS A 58 16.75 13.03 -2.14
N GLU A 59 16.72 13.33 -3.44
CA GLU A 59 17.07 14.66 -3.97
C GLU A 59 16.33 15.83 -3.27
N PRO A 60 15.03 15.73 -2.90
CA PRO A 60 14.33 16.75 -2.12
C PRO A 60 14.95 17.09 -0.75
N LEU A 61 15.86 16.27 -0.22
CA LEU A 61 16.56 16.54 1.04
C LEU A 61 17.40 17.84 1.02
N LYS A 62 17.65 18.41 -0.17
CA LYS A 62 18.33 19.73 -0.31
C LYS A 62 17.55 20.87 0.34
N ASP A 63 16.23 20.75 0.48
CA ASP A 63 15.39 21.72 1.16
C ASP A 63 14.40 21.02 2.09
N CYS A 64 14.75 20.99 3.37
CA CYS A 64 13.95 20.35 4.41
C CYS A 64 12.54 20.93 4.52
N THR A 65 12.31 22.17 4.09
CA THR A 65 11.02 22.86 4.28
C THR A 65 9.93 22.38 3.32
N GLN A 66 10.31 21.66 2.26
CA GLN A 66 9.37 21.04 1.33
C GLN A 66 8.60 19.88 1.97
N CYS A 67 9.21 19.23 2.97
CA CYS A 67 8.60 18.14 3.70
C CYS A 67 8.29 18.51 5.15
N HIS A 68 9.08 19.38 5.77
CA HIS A 68 8.96 19.73 7.18
C HIS A 68 8.48 21.16 7.41
N GLY A 69 7.46 21.31 8.26
CA GLY A 69 6.91 22.59 8.68
C GLY A 69 7.69 23.22 9.84
N ARG A 70 7.46 24.53 10.05
CA ARG A 70 8.06 25.31 11.15
C ARG A 70 7.14 25.26 12.38
N GLN A 71 7.63 24.78 13.52
CA GLN A 71 6.83 24.76 14.76
C GLN A 71 6.50 26.19 15.25
N PRO A 72 5.24 26.51 15.61
CA PRO A 72 4.90 27.85 16.10
C PRO A 72 5.29 28.15 17.55
N ARG A 73 5.88 27.23 18.35
CA ARG A 73 6.18 27.51 19.76
C ARG A 73 7.47 26.87 20.27
N ARG A 74 8.23 27.66 21.05
CA ARG A 74 9.34 27.22 21.92
C ARG A 74 8.80 26.21 22.94
N GLY A 75 8.94 24.92 22.63
CA GLY A 75 8.65 23.82 23.54
C GLY A 75 9.59 22.66 23.25
N PHE A 76 10.06 21.98 24.29
CA PHE A 76 11.12 20.96 24.26
C PHE A 76 10.70 19.62 23.61
N SER A 77 9.70 19.63 22.72
CA SER A 77 9.24 18.43 22.01
C SER A 77 9.77 18.44 20.58
N SER A 78 10.83 17.67 20.37
CA SER A 78 11.60 17.46 19.14
C SER A 78 10.83 16.83 17.97
N LYS A 79 9.49 16.87 17.97
CA LYS A 79 8.68 16.28 16.90
C LYS A 79 8.73 17.18 15.66
N VAL A 80 9.57 16.79 14.71
CA VAL A 80 9.62 17.39 13.37
C VAL A 80 8.25 17.19 12.72
N GLN A 81 7.59 18.27 12.32
CA GLN A 81 6.25 18.25 11.75
C GLN A 81 6.32 18.17 10.22
N LEU A 82 5.49 17.35 9.60
CA LEU A 82 5.37 17.32 8.13
C LEU A 82 4.43 18.44 7.64
N VAL A 83 4.68 18.98 6.45
CA VAL A 83 3.81 19.98 5.81
C VAL A 83 2.49 19.39 5.29
N ALA A 84 2.48 18.07 5.07
CA ALA A 84 1.31 17.26 4.74
C ALA A 84 1.50 15.84 5.29
N GLU A 85 0.41 15.10 5.49
CA GLU A 85 0.48 13.70 5.89
C GLU A 85 0.88 12.79 4.72
N VAL A 86 1.52 11.66 5.01
CA VAL A 86 1.74 10.59 4.02
C VAL A 86 0.40 9.88 3.80
N PRO A 87 -0.03 9.63 2.55
CA PRO A 87 0.75 9.69 1.32
C PRO A 87 0.69 11.02 0.54
N GLN A 88 -0.15 11.97 0.94
CA GLN A 88 -0.33 13.24 0.21
C GLN A 88 0.96 14.04 0.06
N LEU A 89 1.83 14.00 1.07
CA LEU A 89 3.16 14.58 0.99
C LEU A 89 3.98 14.00 -0.18
N CYS A 90 3.98 12.69 -0.35
CA CYS A 90 4.70 12.01 -1.42
C CYS A 90 4.07 12.31 -2.78
N TYR A 91 2.74 12.36 -2.83
CA TYR A 91 1.99 12.66 -4.06
C TYR A 91 2.11 14.12 -4.53
N GLY A 92 2.64 15.01 -3.69
CA GLY A 92 3.02 16.36 -4.12
C GLY A 92 4.08 16.37 -5.23
N CYS A 93 4.84 15.27 -5.39
CA CYS A 93 5.84 15.11 -6.44
C CYS A 93 5.77 13.78 -7.19
N HIS A 94 5.39 12.69 -6.52
CA HIS A 94 5.29 11.36 -7.13
C HIS A 94 3.88 11.06 -7.65
N ALA A 95 3.81 10.16 -8.64
CA ALA A 95 2.54 9.72 -9.18
C ALA A 95 1.63 9.15 -8.09
N GLN A 96 0.34 9.45 -8.20
CA GLN A 96 -0.68 8.85 -7.36
C GLN A 96 -0.97 7.43 -7.87
N TYR A 97 -0.16 6.46 -7.44
CA TYR A 97 -0.26 5.08 -7.91
C TYR A 97 -1.63 4.44 -7.66
N VAL A 98 -2.34 4.89 -6.62
CA VAL A 98 -3.75 4.50 -6.36
C VAL A 98 -4.75 4.97 -7.42
N ALA A 99 -4.40 6.00 -8.20
CA ALA A 99 -5.24 6.53 -9.27
C ALA A 99 -4.99 5.85 -10.62
N LEU A 100 -3.98 4.98 -10.71
CA LEU A 100 -3.68 4.17 -11.89
C LEU A 100 -4.67 3.01 -11.98
N GLN A 101 -5.23 2.78 -13.17
CA GLN A 101 -6.19 1.70 -13.41
C GLN A 101 -5.49 0.33 -13.26
N GLY A 102 -6.03 -0.58 -12.45
CA GLY A 102 -5.51 -1.95 -12.29
C GLY A 102 -5.53 -2.48 -10.86
N TRP A 103 -4.65 -3.45 -10.60
CA TRP A 103 -4.36 -4.01 -9.30
C TRP A 103 -3.32 -3.14 -8.59
N VAL A 104 -3.64 -2.65 -7.39
CA VAL A 104 -2.75 -1.81 -6.59
C VAL A 104 -2.24 -2.63 -5.41
N HIS A 105 -0.95 -2.59 -5.11
CA HIS A 105 -0.38 -3.31 -3.99
C HIS A 105 -0.92 -2.81 -2.64
N GLY A 106 -1.21 -3.72 -1.70
CA GLY A 106 -1.86 -3.39 -0.42
C GLY A 106 -1.23 -2.25 0.38
N PRO A 107 0.10 -2.21 0.59
CA PRO A 107 0.76 -1.08 1.25
C PRO A 107 0.55 0.25 0.53
N VAL A 108 0.53 0.25 -0.81
CA VAL A 108 0.28 1.46 -1.61
C VAL A 108 -1.17 1.90 -1.52
N ALA A 109 -2.11 0.95 -1.60
CA ALA A 109 -3.55 1.23 -1.40
C ALA A 109 -3.83 1.81 -0.02
N ALA A 110 -3.08 1.39 1.01
CA ALA A 110 -3.15 1.93 2.37
C ALA A 110 -2.38 3.25 2.56
N GLY A 111 -1.68 3.75 1.54
CA GLY A 111 -0.85 4.96 1.64
C GLY A 111 0.41 4.79 2.49
N ASP A 112 0.84 3.55 2.76
CA ASP A 112 1.96 3.21 3.65
C ASP A 112 3.30 3.24 2.91
N CYS A 113 3.65 4.38 2.30
CA CYS A 113 4.86 4.53 1.47
C CYS A 113 6.14 4.20 2.24
N LEU A 114 6.15 4.50 3.55
CA LEU A 114 7.29 4.33 4.45
C LEU A 114 7.49 2.88 4.91
N ALA A 115 6.55 1.97 4.61
CA ALA A 115 6.78 0.54 4.83
C ALA A 115 7.94 -0.01 4.00
N CYS A 116 8.17 0.61 2.83
CA CYS A 116 9.15 0.20 1.84
C CYS A 116 10.24 1.24 1.58
N HIS A 117 9.95 2.54 1.69
CA HIS A 117 10.89 3.62 1.33
C HIS A 117 11.43 4.41 2.53
N GLU A 118 12.70 4.81 2.45
CA GLU A 118 13.40 5.73 3.35
C GLU A 118 13.45 7.14 2.74
N PRO A 119 12.70 8.12 3.27
CA PRO A 119 12.45 9.40 2.59
C PRO A 119 13.64 10.35 2.57
N HIS A 120 14.74 10.03 3.27
CA HIS A 120 15.95 10.86 3.33
C HIS A 120 17.11 10.22 2.59
N LYS A 121 17.55 9.05 3.05
CA LYS A 121 18.66 8.33 2.45
C LYS A 121 18.69 6.88 2.88
N THR A 122 19.24 6.03 2.03
CA THR A 122 19.47 4.61 2.32
C THR A 122 20.67 4.11 1.52
N ARG A 123 21.06 2.87 1.76
CA ARG A 123 22.13 2.16 1.04
C ARG A 123 21.62 1.39 -0.18
N THR A 124 20.32 1.43 -0.44
CA THR A 124 19.68 0.71 -1.53
C THR A 124 19.15 1.68 -2.57
N GLU A 125 19.09 1.22 -3.82
CA GLU A 125 18.50 1.99 -4.90
C GLU A 125 17.02 2.28 -4.66
N SER A 126 16.50 3.30 -5.33
CA SER A 126 15.08 3.73 -5.23
C SER A 126 14.62 4.03 -3.81
N LEU A 127 15.57 4.32 -2.92
CA LEU A 127 15.34 4.62 -1.53
C LEU A 127 14.67 3.50 -0.73
N LEU A 128 14.92 2.23 -1.04
CA LEU A 128 14.28 1.14 -0.30
C LEU A 128 14.85 0.99 1.14
N ALA A 129 14.01 0.63 2.09
CA ALA A 129 14.47 0.35 3.46
C ALA A 129 15.42 -0.86 3.51
N LYS A 130 15.27 -1.80 2.56
CA LYS A 130 16.04 -3.04 2.42
C LYS A 130 16.17 -3.45 0.94
N PRO A 131 17.15 -4.30 0.58
CA PRO A 131 17.21 -4.90 -0.75
C PRO A 131 15.91 -5.65 -1.09
N VAL A 132 15.52 -5.66 -2.36
CA VAL A 132 14.20 -6.12 -2.82
C VAL A 132 13.77 -7.48 -2.26
N PRO A 133 14.52 -8.59 -2.40
CA PRO A 133 14.00 -9.86 -1.93
C PRO A 133 13.77 -9.83 -0.41
N GLU A 134 14.71 -9.26 0.35
CA GLU A 134 14.57 -9.13 1.81
C GLU A 134 13.38 -8.25 2.21
N LEU A 135 13.13 -7.16 1.47
CA LEU A 135 12.00 -6.27 1.72
C LEU A 135 10.66 -6.98 1.51
N CYS A 136 10.51 -7.68 0.37
CA CYS A 136 9.28 -8.39 0.02
C CYS A 136 8.99 -9.54 0.99
N TYR A 137 10.03 -10.26 1.43
CA TYR A 137 9.88 -11.41 2.33
C TYR A 137 9.44 -11.06 3.76
N ARG A 138 9.40 -9.77 4.11
CA ARG A 138 8.84 -9.33 5.40
C ARG A 138 7.36 -9.68 5.54
N CYS A 139 6.65 -9.76 4.40
CA CYS A 139 5.22 -10.03 4.34
C CYS A 139 4.90 -11.26 3.47
N HIS A 140 5.63 -11.46 2.37
CA HIS A 140 5.38 -12.59 1.49
C HIS A 140 6.22 -13.81 1.90
N GLU A 141 5.53 -14.90 2.24
CA GLU A 141 6.19 -16.11 2.68
C GLU A 141 6.99 -16.78 1.55
N VAL A 142 8.30 -16.90 1.75
CA VAL A 142 9.23 -17.45 0.75
C VAL A 142 8.83 -18.84 0.30
N GLN A 143 8.35 -19.69 1.21
CA GLN A 143 7.96 -21.07 0.87
C GLN A 143 6.73 -21.09 -0.04
N ALA A 144 5.71 -20.27 0.25
CA ALA A 144 4.53 -20.14 -0.60
C ALA A 144 4.90 -19.61 -1.98
N ILE A 145 5.80 -18.62 -2.07
CA ILE A 145 6.30 -18.11 -3.36
C ILE A 145 6.96 -19.23 -4.16
N ARG A 146 7.84 -20.02 -3.52
CA ARG A 146 8.60 -21.10 -4.20
C ARG A 146 7.74 -22.26 -4.71
N THR A 147 6.52 -22.44 -4.20
CA THR A 147 5.59 -23.46 -4.71
C THR A 147 4.96 -23.11 -6.05
N ILE A 148 5.08 -21.85 -6.50
CA ILE A 148 4.56 -21.43 -7.80
C ILE A 148 5.48 -21.98 -8.89
N GLU A 149 4.92 -22.64 -9.90
CA GLU A 149 5.70 -23.29 -10.97
C GLU A 149 6.66 -22.32 -11.67
N ARG A 150 6.20 -21.09 -11.93
CA ARG A 150 6.99 -20.03 -12.60
C ARG A 150 8.13 -19.47 -11.75
N HIS A 151 8.20 -19.86 -10.48
CA HIS A 151 9.22 -19.52 -9.50
C HIS A 151 10.26 -20.66 -9.34
N ALA A 152 10.09 -21.81 -10.01
CA ALA A 152 10.94 -22.98 -9.76
C ALA A 152 12.40 -22.85 -10.25
N GLU A 153 12.71 -21.93 -11.18
CA GLU A 153 14.08 -21.66 -11.65
C GLU A 153 14.71 -20.51 -10.84
N GLU A 154 16.05 -20.53 -10.69
CA GLU A 154 16.91 -19.77 -9.76
C GLU A 154 16.81 -18.21 -9.74
N SER A 155 15.76 -17.60 -10.31
CA SER A 155 15.64 -16.15 -10.58
C SER A 155 15.08 -15.28 -9.43
N HIS A 156 14.84 -15.84 -8.24
CA HIS A 156 14.17 -15.11 -7.14
C HIS A 156 14.95 -13.96 -6.49
N ALA A 157 16.17 -13.67 -6.93
CA ALA A 157 16.92 -12.54 -6.39
C ALA A 157 16.24 -11.19 -6.69
N HIS A 158 15.41 -11.10 -7.73
CA HIS A 158 14.87 -9.84 -8.22
C HIS A 158 13.36 -9.91 -8.48
N CYS A 159 12.55 -9.84 -7.42
CA CYS A 159 11.08 -9.85 -7.50
C CYS A 159 10.55 -8.81 -8.52
N THR A 160 11.23 -7.67 -8.64
CA THR A 160 10.84 -6.54 -9.50
C THR A 160 11.13 -6.74 -10.99
N ASP A 161 11.79 -7.83 -11.39
CA ASP A 161 12.01 -8.14 -12.80
C ASP A 161 10.70 -8.56 -13.46
N CYS A 162 9.85 -9.25 -12.70
CA CYS A 162 8.54 -9.71 -13.14
C CYS A 162 7.39 -8.96 -12.50
N HIS A 163 7.54 -8.45 -11.28
CA HIS A 163 6.48 -7.76 -10.56
C HIS A 163 6.68 -6.24 -10.51
N GLU A 164 5.59 -5.49 -10.45
CA GLU A 164 5.55 -4.06 -10.19
C GLU A 164 5.20 -3.82 -8.71
N GLY A 165 6.08 -3.14 -7.97
CA GLY A 165 5.96 -3.02 -6.51
C GLY A 165 4.81 -2.13 -6.04
N HIS A 166 4.26 -1.32 -6.95
CA HIS A 166 3.18 -0.38 -6.65
C HIS A 166 1.82 -0.80 -7.21
N ALA A 167 1.70 -0.92 -8.54
CA ALA A 167 0.43 -1.23 -9.20
C ALA A 167 0.68 -1.77 -10.61
N SER A 168 -0.15 -2.68 -11.08
CA SER A 168 -0.13 -3.17 -12.47
C SER A 168 -1.53 -3.39 -13.01
N THR A 169 -1.67 -3.36 -14.33
CA THR A 169 -2.90 -3.74 -15.02
C THR A 169 -3.17 -5.25 -14.96
N THR A 170 -2.18 -6.07 -14.59
CA THR A 170 -2.30 -7.53 -14.53
C THR A 170 -2.27 -8.07 -13.09
N ARG A 171 -2.88 -9.24 -12.89
CA ARG A 171 -2.92 -9.92 -11.59
C ARG A 171 -1.54 -10.21 -11.04
N ALA A 172 -1.46 -10.38 -9.72
CA ALA A 172 -0.22 -10.56 -8.96
C ALA A 172 0.82 -9.45 -9.22
N LEU A 173 0.36 -8.29 -9.70
CA LEU A 173 1.20 -7.15 -10.07
C LEU A 173 2.27 -7.48 -11.11
N LEU A 174 2.04 -8.47 -11.99
CA LEU A 174 3.00 -8.78 -13.03
C LEU A 174 3.23 -7.59 -13.95
N ARG A 175 4.42 -7.44 -14.52
CA ARG A 175 4.66 -6.44 -15.55
C ARG A 175 3.92 -6.84 -16.82
N PRO A 176 3.24 -5.91 -17.53
CA PRO A 176 2.54 -6.25 -18.76
C PRO A 176 3.44 -6.91 -19.81
N SER A 177 4.72 -6.54 -19.86
CA SER A 177 5.71 -7.14 -20.75
C SER A 177 5.98 -8.61 -20.45
N VAL A 178 5.92 -9.02 -19.18
CA VAL A 178 6.14 -10.42 -18.77
C VAL A 178 4.92 -11.27 -19.11
N VAL A 179 3.71 -10.73 -18.92
CA VAL A 179 2.48 -11.41 -19.33
C VAL A 179 2.44 -11.57 -20.86
N ALA A 180 2.70 -10.50 -21.61
CA ALA A 180 2.71 -10.54 -23.08
C ALA A 180 3.80 -11.46 -23.68
N ALA A 181 4.93 -11.66 -22.99
CA ALA A 181 6.00 -12.53 -23.45
C ALA A 181 5.74 -14.03 -23.20
N HIS A 182 4.78 -14.36 -22.32
CA HIS A 182 4.51 -15.73 -21.91
C HIS A 182 3.08 -16.21 -22.20
N ASP A 183 2.24 -15.35 -22.79
CA ASP A 183 0.93 -15.71 -23.31
C ASP A 183 0.99 -15.94 -24.85
N GLU A 184 1.05 -17.20 -25.27
CA GLU A 184 0.11 -17.63 -26.34
C GLU A 184 -1.31 -17.35 -25.84
N PRO A 185 -2.31 -17.08 -26.71
CA PRO A 185 -3.65 -16.73 -26.26
C PRO A 185 -4.21 -17.87 -25.41
N ALA A 186 -4.11 -17.71 -24.09
CA ALA A 186 -4.65 -18.66 -23.16
C ALA A 186 -6.16 -18.63 -23.35
N ALA A 187 -6.68 -19.68 -24.01
CA ALA A 187 -8.05 -20.08 -23.83
C ALA A 187 -8.26 -20.16 -22.32
N THR A 188 -9.06 -19.22 -21.80
CA THR A 188 -9.43 -19.13 -20.40
C THR A 188 -9.85 -20.53 -19.95
N PRO A 189 -9.11 -21.23 -19.06
CA PRO A 189 -9.68 -22.39 -18.44
C PRO A 189 -10.90 -21.88 -17.67
N ALA A 190 -12.04 -22.54 -17.86
CA ALA A 190 -13.25 -22.29 -17.11
C ALA A 190 -12.99 -22.59 -15.63
N VAL A 191 -12.40 -21.63 -14.92
CA VAL A 191 -12.44 -21.58 -13.46
C VAL A 191 -13.88 -21.23 -13.12
N ALA A 192 -14.52 -22.05 -12.29
CA ALA A 192 -15.89 -21.84 -11.84
C ALA A 192 -16.10 -20.36 -11.47
N GLU A 193 -17.10 -19.73 -12.09
CA GLU A 193 -17.48 -18.34 -11.88
C GLU A 193 -17.69 -18.09 -10.39
N ASP A 194 -16.68 -17.53 -9.71
CA ASP A 194 -16.80 -17.06 -8.36
C ASP A 194 -17.60 -15.75 -8.36
N ARG A 195 -18.92 -15.91 -8.45
CA ARG A 195 -19.87 -14.79 -8.47
C ARG A 195 -19.73 -13.89 -7.25
N ARG A 196 -19.24 -14.42 -6.13
CA ARG A 196 -18.98 -13.64 -4.93
C ARG A 196 -17.75 -12.74 -5.13
N GLY A 197 -16.67 -13.28 -5.68
CA GLY A 197 -15.50 -12.51 -6.08
C GLY A 197 -15.83 -11.40 -7.10
N ASP A 198 -16.70 -11.68 -8.07
CA ASP A 198 -17.15 -10.66 -9.04
C ASP A 198 -17.95 -9.53 -8.40
N GLN A 199 -18.82 -9.86 -7.44
CA GLN A 199 -19.60 -8.87 -6.68
C GLN A 199 -18.72 -8.03 -5.75
N GLU A 200 -17.79 -8.67 -5.04
CA GLU A 200 -16.81 -7.98 -4.17
C GLU A 200 -15.90 -7.05 -4.99
N ARG A 201 -15.53 -7.47 -6.21
CA ARG A 201 -14.80 -6.64 -7.18
C ARG A 201 -15.61 -5.46 -7.69
N ALA A 202 -16.89 -5.65 -8.01
CA ALA A 202 -17.75 -4.54 -8.44
C ALA A 202 -17.91 -3.48 -7.33
N ALA A 203 -18.03 -3.92 -6.07
CA ALA A 203 -18.07 -3.01 -4.91
C ALA A 203 -16.74 -2.26 -4.73
N ALA A 204 -15.61 -2.94 -4.92
CA ALA A 204 -14.28 -2.34 -4.90
C ALA A 204 -14.11 -1.28 -6.01
N GLU A 205 -14.53 -1.59 -7.24
CA GLU A 205 -14.44 -0.67 -8.38
C GLU A 205 -15.28 0.59 -8.16
N LEU A 206 -16.51 0.45 -7.64
CA LEU A 206 -17.36 1.58 -7.24
C LEU A 206 -16.66 2.45 -6.19
N TYR A 207 -16.05 1.85 -5.17
CA TYR A 207 -15.30 2.60 -4.16
C TYR A 207 -14.16 3.41 -4.78
N TYR A 208 -13.24 2.77 -5.52
CA TYR A 208 -12.07 3.47 -6.08
C TYR A 208 -12.46 4.55 -7.11
N HIS A 209 -13.45 4.28 -7.95
CA HIS A 209 -13.94 5.27 -8.91
C HIS A 209 -14.50 6.51 -8.20
N SER A 210 -15.24 6.30 -7.11
CA SER A 210 -15.87 7.39 -6.36
C SER A 210 -14.85 8.23 -5.58
N ILE A 211 -13.82 7.60 -5.01
CA ILE A 211 -12.71 8.33 -4.37
C ILE A 211 -11.97 9.20 -5.40
N LYS A 212 -11.78 8.71 -6.63
CA LYS A 212 -11.20 9.52 -7.71
C LYS A 212 -12.05 10.74 -8.03
N GLN A 213 -13.37 10.57 -8.12
CA GLN A 213 -14.31 11.68 -8.35
C GLN A 213 -14.29 12.69 -7.21
N TYR A 214 -14.18 12.23 -5.95
CA TYR A 214 -14.05 13.09 -4.78
C TYR A 214 -12.83 14.01 -4.89
N HIS A 215 -11.67 13.44 -5.20
CA HIS A 215 -10.43 14.22 -5.38
C HIS A 215 -10.45 15.13 -6.61
N ALA A 216 -11.26 14.80 -7.62
CA ALA A 216 -11.50 15.66 -8.79
C ALA A 216 -12.53 16.79 -8.53
N GLY A 217 -13.04 16.92 -7.29
CA GLY A 217 -14.08 17.91 -6.94
C GLY A 217 -15.47 17.56 -7.48
N GLN A 218 -15.66 16.36 -8.04
CA GLN A 218 -16.94 15.89 -8.58
C GLN A 218 -17.81 15.31 -7.46
N LEU A 219 -18.09 16.14 -6.45
CA LEU A 219 -18.65 15.70 -5.15
C LEU A 219 -19.97 14.92 -5.28
N ARG A 220 -20.87 15.34 -6.18
CA ARG A 220 -22.15 14.64 -6.39
C ARG A 220 -21.97 13.22 -6.96
N ALA A 221 -21.09 13.06 -7.95
CA ALA A 221 -20.80 11.77 -8.55
C ALA A 221 -20.08 10.85 -7.54
N ALA A 222 -19.11 11.41 -6.81
CA ALA A 222 -18.40 10.71 -5.75
C ALA A 222 -19.36 10.18 -4.68
N ARG A 223 -20.31 11.02 -4.25
CA ARG A 223 -21.34 10.64 -3.29
C ARG A 223 -22.18 9.45 -3.77
N GLU A 224 -22.64 9.52 -5.01
CA GLU A 224 -23.50 8.50 -5.61
C GLU A 224 -22.79 7.14 -5.63
N GLY A 225 -21.57 7.09 -6.14
CA GLY A 225 -20.83 5.83 -6.22
C GLY A 225 -20.39 5.29 -4.86
N LEU A 226 -20.06 6.16 -3.88
CA LEU A 226 -19.78 5.74 -2.50
C LEU A 226 -21.02 5.11 -1.83
N LEU A 227 -22.21 5.68 -2.05
CA LEU A 227 -23.47 5.09 -1.57
C LEU A 227 -23.76 3.74 -2.24
N GLN A 228 -23.51 3.61 -3.54
CA GLN A 228 -23.67 2.33 -4.24
C GLN A 228 -22.71 1.26 -3.69
N ALA A 229 -21.44 1.62 -3.45
CA ALA A 229 -20.47 0.71 -2.84
C ALA A 229 -20.90 0.30 -1.42
N LEU A 230 -21.37 1.26 -0.60
CA LEU A 230 -21.86 0.99 0.76
C LEU A 230 -23.09 0.07 0.77
N ASN A 231 -24.05 0.36 -0.11
CA ASN A 231 -25.32 -0.39 -0.21
C ASN A 231 -25.15 -1.79 -0.81
N SER A 232 -24.00 -2.09 -1.43
CA SER A 232 -23.68 -3.46 -1.87
C SER A 232 -23.68 -4.45 -0.70
N GLY A 233 -23.41 -3.98 0.53
CA GLY A 233 -23.26 -4.83 1.71
C GLY A 233 -21.98 -5.68 1.72
N LEU A 234 -21.11 -5.49 0.72
CA LEU A 234 -19.91 -6.30 0.53
C LEU A 234 -18.67 -5.63 1.13
N LEU A 235 -18.71 -4.32 1.39
CA LEU A 235 -17.56 -3.63 1.98
C LEU A 235 -17.30 -4.09 3.43
N PRO A 236 -16.04 -4.37 3.81
CA PRO A 236 -15.65 -4.64 5.19
C PRO A 236 -15.99 -3.49 6.13
N ASP A 237 -16.26 -3.78 7.42
CA ASP A 237 -16.66 -2.77 8.41
C ASP A 237 -15.73 -1.52 8.48
N PRO A 238 -14.40 -1.64 8.49
CA PRO A 238 -13.54 -0.46 8.55
C PRO A 238 -13.61 0.40 7.27
N MET A 239 -13.88 -0.23 6.12
CA MET A 239 -14.14 0.51 4.90
C MET A 239 -15.49 1.21 4.93
N ARG A 240 -16.52 0.56 5.47
CA ARG A 240 -17.82 1.21 5.65
C ARG A 240 -17.70 2.45 6.52
N GLU A 241 -16.91 2.39 7.60
CA GLU A 241 -16.56 3.55 8.43
C GLU A 241 -15.86 4.64 7.58
N THR A 242 -14.89 4.26 6.77
CA THR A 242 -14.17 5.18 5.87
C THR A 242 -15.11 5.84 4.84
N VAL A 243 -15.97 5.04 4.20
CA VAL A 243 -16.96 5.52 3.22
C VAL A 243 -17.96 6.46 3.88
N ASN A 244 -18.45 6.13 5.07
CA ASN A 244 -19.33 7.03 5.83
C ASN A 244 -18.65 8.37 6.16
N ALA A 245 -17.38 8.36 6.54
CA ALA A 245 -16.62 9.59 6.79
C ALA A 245 -16.41 10.43 5.52
N TYR A 246 -16.24 9.81 4.35
CA TYR A 246 -16.22 10.55 3.08
C TYR A 246 -17.59 11.11 2.73
N LEU A 247 -18.67 10.36 2.94
CA LEU A 247 -20.04 10.82 2.69
C LEU A 247 -20.41 12.02 3.56
N GLU A 248 -20.06 12.00 4.85
CA GLU A 248 -20.26 13.12 5.78
C GLU A 248 -19.56 14.40 5.27
N LYS A 249 -18.27 14.30 4.91
CA LYS A 249 -17.52 15.43 4.33
C LYS A 249 -18.10 15.94 3.02
N ILE A 250 -18.59 15.04 2.17
CA ILE A 250 -19.23 15.42 0.91
C ILE A 250 -20.56 16.14 1.18
N ASP A 251 -21.35 15.66 2.14
CA ASP A 251 -22.64 16.25 2.50
C ASP A 251 -22.45 17.65 3.08
N GLU A 252 -21.50 17.83 4.00
CA GLU A 252 -21.10 19.15 4.50
C GLU A 252 -20.71 20.11 3.36
N ALA A 253 -19.83 19.65 2.46
CA ALA A 253 -19.35 20.47 1.34
C ALA A 253 -20.42 20.80 0.28
N LEU A 254 -21.48 19.98 0.18
CA LEU A 254 -22.61 20.23 -0.73
C LEU A 254 -23.71 21.12 -0.10
N GLU A 255 -23.75 21.19 1.24
CA GLU A 255 -24.66 22.05 2.00
C GLU A 255 -24.12 23.48 2.17
N GLU A 256 -22.80 23.70 2.09
CA GLU A 256 -22.21 25.03 2.12
C GLU A 256 -22.61 25.84 0.86
N PRO A 257 -23.15 27.08 1.01
CA PRO A 257 -23.45 27.93 -0.13
C PRO A 257 -22.14 28.28 -0.86
N PRO A 258 -22.15 28.38 -2.21
CA PRO A 258 -20.94 28.70 -2.96
C PRO A 258 -20.36 30.02 -2.44
N THR A 259 -19.09 30.01 -2.05
CA THR A 259 -18.35 31.21 -1.68
C THR A 259 -18.25 32.12 -2.89
N GLU A 260 -18.93 33.28 -2.84
CA GLU A 260 -18.84 34.36 -3.83
C GLU A 260 -17.46 35.01 -3.88
#